data_AF-A0A821CT86-F1
#
_entry.id   AF-A0A821CT86-F1
#
_cell.length_a   1.000
_cell.length_b   1.000
_cell.length_c   1.000
_cell.angle_alpha   90.00
_cell.angle_beta   90.00
_cell.angle_gamma   90.00
#
_symmetry.space_group_name_H-M   'P 1'
#
loop_
_entity.id
_entity.type
_entity.pdbx_description
1 polymer ?
#
loop_
_entity_poly.entity_id
_entity_poly.type
_entity_poly.pdbx_seq_one_letter_code
_entity_poly.pdbx_strand_id
1 'polypeptide(L)'
;LFIAFGLFGFVPTCHYALSFGFKHAFTTGAAQWLVVMAVLYISGACLYAARIPERLAPGYFDIWFQSHQIFHVFVVAAACVHYYGLCVLSLHQSSIGDCRKRIIPPFSSVLNSMFD
;
A
#
# COMPACT_ATOMS: atom_id res chain seq x y z
N LEU A 1 -6.57 -18.56 2.30
CA LEU A 1 -6.05 -17.99 3.56
C LEU A 1 -5.14 -16.77 3.32
N PHE A 2 -3.99 -16.93 2.68
CA PHE A 2 -3.05 -15.81 2.41
C PHE A 2 -3.65 -14.66 1.59
N ILE A 3 -4.48 -14.96 0.59
CA ILE A 3 -5.19 -13.93 -0.19
C ILE A 3 -6.22 -13.19 0.67
N ALA A 4 -6.90 -13.87 1.59
CA ALA A 4 -7.87 -13.25 2.49
C ALA A 4 -7.19 -12.31 3.50
N PHE A 5 -6.01 -12.68 4.02
CA PHE A 5 -5.20 -11.78 4.84
C PHE A 5 -4.73 -10.53 4.06
N GLY A 6 -4.34 -10.67 2.79
CA GLY A 6 -4.00 -9.52 1.94
C GLY A 6 -5.20 -8.61 1.63
N LEU A 7 -6.37 -9.19 1.38
CA LEU A 7 -7.60 -8.45 1.07
C LEU A 7 -8.17 -7.69 2.27
N PHE A 8 -7.88 -8.09 3.51
CA PHE A 8 -8.34 -7.36 4.69
C PHE A 8 -7.84 -5.90 4.70
N GLY A 9 -6.66 -5.63 4.12
CA GLY A 9 -6.13 -4.26 3.95
C GLY A 9 -6.97 -3.36 3.03
N PHE A 10 -7.87 -3.93 2.23
CA PHE A 10 -8.79 -3.17 1.38
C PHE A 10 -9.86 -2.44 2.20
N VAL A 11 -10.34 -3.05 3.29
CA VAL A 11 -11.39 -2.48 4.15
C VAL A 11 -11.01 -1.11 4.74
N PRO A 12 -9.87 -0.94 5.44
CA PRO A 12 -9.46 0.37 5.95
C PRO A 12 -9.15 1.37 4.84
N THR A 13 -8.71 0.90 3.67
CA THR A 13 -8.46 1.76 2.49
C THR A 13 -9.76 2.32 1.94
N CYS A 14 -10.79 1.48 1.80
CA CYS A 14 -12.13 1.91 1.42
C CYS A 14 -12.74 2.86 2.44
N HIS A 15 -12.62 2.56 3.74
CA HIS A 15 -13.10 3.46 4.80
C HIS A 15 -12.44 4.83 4.71
N TYR A 16 -11.11 4.88 4.52
CA TYR A 16 -10.38 6.14 4.36
C TYR A 16 -10.80 6.91 3.10
N ALA A 17 -10.94 6.23 1.97
CA ALA A 17 -11.36 6.85 0.71
C ALA A 17 -12.77 7.44 0.76
N LEU A 18 -13.69 6.80 1.49
CA LEU A 18 -15.06 7.30 1.68
C LEU A 18 -15.10 8.47 2.68
N SER A 19 -14.31 8.43 3.75
CA SER A 19 -14.30 9.47 4.79
C SER A 19 -13.62 10.78 4.35
N PHE A 20 -12.53 10.71 3.56
CA PHE A 20 -11.73 11.87 3.15
C PHE A 20 -11.86 12.21 1.65
N GLY A 21 -12.59 11.40 0.89
CA GLY A 21 -12.80 11.56 -0.55
C GLY A 21 -11.70 10.91 -1.41
N PHE A 22 -12.11 10.33 -2.54
CA PHE A 22 -11.22 9.59 -3.45
C PHE A 22 -10.05 10.42 -3.98
N LYS A 23 -10.27 11.69 -4.34
CA LYS A 23 -9.19 12.56 -4.86
C LYS A 23 -8.09 12.77 -3.80
N HIS A 24 -8.47 12.98 -2.54
CA HIS A 24 -7.51 13.15 -1.47
C HIS A 24 -6.80 11.83 -1.13
N ALA A 25 -7.51 10.71 -1.17
CA ALA A 25 -6.93 9.39 -0.94
C ALA A 25 -5.89 8.99 -1.99
N PHE A 26 -6.05 9.38 -3.26
CA PHE A 26 -5.09 9.09 -4.33
C PHE A 26 -3.95 10.11 -4.44
N THR A 27 -4.21 11.40 -4.18
CA THR A 27 -3.20 12.46 -4.29
C THR A 27 -2.33 12.59 -3.03
N THR A 28 -2.94 12.44 -1.86
CA THR A 28 -2.30 12.64 -0.55
C THR A 28 -2.03 11.31 0.15
N GLY A 29 -2.93 10.34 -0.04
CA GLY A 29 -2.82 9.00 0.54
C GLY A 29 -1.94 8.07 -0.30
N ALA A 30 -1.33 7.08 0.37
CA ALA A 30 -0.62 5.99 -0.29
C ALA A 30 -1.56 5.00 -1.03
N ALA A 31 -2.81 5.37 -1.30
CA ALA A 31 -3.79 4.50 -1.95
C ALA A 31 -3.35 4.04 -3.35
N GLN A 32 -2.65 4.90 -4.09
CA GLN A 32 -2.07 4.54 -5.39
C GLN A 32 -1.09 3.35 -5.28
N TRP A 33 -0.24 3.34 -4.24
CA TRP A 33 0.73 2.27 -3.99
C TRP A 33 0.05 0.98 -3.54
N LEU A 34 -1.06 1.09 -2.80
CA LEU A 34 -1.90 -0.06 -2.44
C LEU A 34 -2.56 -0.69 -3.66
N VAL A 35 -3.01 0.11 -4.64
CA VAL A 35 -3.56 -0.41 -5.90
C VAL A 35 -2.48 -1.16 -6.70
N VAL A 36 -1.27 -0.61 -6.81
CA VAL A 36 -0.16 -1.28 -7.50
C VAL A 36 0.21 -2.60 -6.80
N MET A 37 0.27 -2.60 -5.46
CA MET A 37 0.48 -3.81 -4.68
C MET A 37 -0.62 -4.85 -4.93
N ALA A 38 -1.89 -4.45 -4.95
CA ALA A 38 -3.01 -5.35 -5.22
C ALA A 38 -2.92 -5.97 -6.63
N VAL A 39 -2.57 -5.18 -7.65
CA VAL A 39 -2.38 -5.67 -9.02
C VAL A 39 -1.24 -6.70 -9.08
N LEU A 40 -0.09 -6.41 -8.46
CA LEU A 40 1.05 -7.35 -8.43
C LEU A 40 0.69 -8.66 -7.71
N TYR A 41 -0.09 -8.57 -6.64
CA TYR A 41 -0.50 -9.74 -5.87
C TYR A 41 -1.51 -10.61 -6.63
N ILE A 42 -2.49 -9.98 -7.29
CA ILE A 42 -3.47 -10.68 -8.13
C ILE A 42 -2.78 -11.27 -9.36
N SER A 43 -1.85 -10.55 -10.01
CA SER A 43 -1.10 -11.09 -11.15
C SER A 43 -0.25 -12.29 -10.74
N GLY A 44 0.42 -12.24 -9.57
CA GLY A 44 1.17 -13.38 -9.03
C GLY A 44 0.28 -14.59 -8.72
N ALA A 45 -0.90 -14.36 -8.15
CA ALA A 45 -1.89 -15.41 -7.91
C ALA A 45 -2.47 -15.99 -9.21
N CYS A 46 -2.74 -15.15 -10.22
CA CYS A 46 -3.17 -15.60 -11.54
C CYS A 46 -2.08 -16.41 -12.25
N LEU A 47 -0.81 -16.02 -12.15
CA LEU A 47 0.32 -16.79 -12.70
C LEU A 47 0.46 -18.15 -12.01
N TYR A 48 0.31 -18.20 -10.68
CA TYR A 48 0.27 -19.44 -9.91
C TYR A 48 -0.92 -20.33 -10.31
N ALA A 49 -2.12 -19.76 -10.47
CA ALA A 49 -3.32 -20.50 -10.86
C ALA A 49 -3.28 -20.97 -12.32
N ALA A 50 -2.71 -20.16 -13.22
CA ALA A 50 -2.60 -20.46 -14.65
C ALA A 50 -1.50 -21.49 -14.96
N ARG A 51 -0.61 -21.80 -14.00
CA ARG A 51 0.51 -22.73 -14.19
C ARG A 51 1.34 -22.38 -15.43
N ILE A 52 1.70 -21.11 -15.55
CA ILE A 52 2.59 -20.59 -16.60
C ILE A 52 3.93 -20.30 -15.93
N PRO A 53 5.03 -20.98 -16.29
CA PRO A 53 5.40 -21.42 -17.65
C PRO A 53 5.28 -22.93 -17.93
N GLU A 54 4.92 -23.73 -16.93
CA GLU A 54 4.86 -25.21 -17.00
C GLU A 54 3.88 -25.74 -18.07
N ARG A 55 2.90 -24.95 -18.53
CA ARG A 55 2.03 -25.26 -19.68
C ARG A 55 2.61 -24.91 -21.06
N LEU A 56 3.61 -24.03 -21.14
CA LEU A 56 4.18 -23.53 -22.41
C LEU A 56 5.47 -24.25 -22.83
N ALA A 57 6.24 -24.81 -21.88
CA ALA A 57 7.45 -25.58 -22.18
C ALA A 57 7.66 -26.71 -21.15
N PRO A 58 7.07 -27.91 -21.35
CA PRO A 58 7.30 -29.04 -20.46
C PRO A 58 8.77 -29.49 -20.56
N GLY A 59 9.50 -29.46 -19.43
CA GLY A 59 10.86 -30.00 -19.30
C GLY A 59 12.03 -29.00 -19.28
N TYR A 60 11.81 -27.70 -19.48
CA TYR A 60 12.90 -26.69 -19.42
C TYR A 60 13.06 -26.00 -18.06
N PHE A 61 12.00 -25.95 -17.24
CA PHE A 61 11.94 -25.13 -16.02
C PHE A 61 11.88 -25.97 -14.73
N ASP A 62 12.47 -27.17 -14.72
CA ASP A 62 12.42 -28.07 -13.56
C ASP A 62 13.38 -27.62 -12.41
N ILE A 63 14.46 -26.91 -12.74
CA ILE A 63 15.51 -26.49 -11.79
C ILE A 63 15.48 -24.97 -11.50
N TRP A 64 15.06 -24.16 -12.47
CA TRP A 64 14.94 -22.69 -12.37
C TRP A 64 13.55 -22.27 -12.89
N PHE A 65 12.86 -21.31 -12.24
CA PHE A 65 11.49 -20.83 -12.57
C PHE A 65 10.31 -21.77 -12.23
N GLN A 66 10.38 -22.46 -11.09
CA GLN A 66 9.19 -23.11 -10.53
C GLN A 66 8.09 -22.06 -10.27
N SER A 67 6.82 -22.40 -10.56
CA SER A 67 5.68 -21.46 -10.42
C SER A 67 5.56 -20.90 -8.99
N HIS A 68 5.96 -21.70 -8.00
CA HIS A 68 6.07 -21.25 -6.60
C HIS A 68 7.17 -20.20 -6.38
N GLN A 69 8.32 -20.30 -7.06
CA GLN A 69 9.42 -19.33 -6.99
C GLN A 69 9.01 -17.99 -7.63
N ILE A 70 8.35 -18.05 -8.78
CA ILE A 70 7.81 -16.85 -9.45
C ILE A 70 6.77 -16.19 -8.55
N PHE A 71 5.88 -16.97 -7.94
CA PHE A 71 4.93 -16.46 -6.96
C PHE A 71 5.63 -15.73 -5.80
N HIS A 72 6.68 -16.31 -5.21
CA HIS A 72 7.45 -15.66 -4.15
C HIS A 72 8.11 -14.36 -4.61
N VAL A 73 8.67 -14.31 -5.84
CA VAL A 73 9.25 -13.07 -6.39
C VAL A 73 8.19 -11.98 -6.54
N PHE A 74 6.99 -12.31 -7.03
CA PHE A 74 5.88 -11.36 -7.13
C PHE A 74 5.40 -10.87 -5.75
N VAL A 75 5.34 -11.76 -4.76
CA VAL A 75 4.97 -11.39 -3.38
C VAL A 75 6.02 -10.46 -2.76
N VAL A 76 7.32 -10.73 -2.96
CA VAL A 76 8.41 -9.86 -2.48
C VAL A 76 8.37 -8.50 -3.18
N ALA A 77 8.16 -8.46 -4.50
CA ALA A 77 8.00 -7.21 -5.25
C ALA A 77 6.81 -6.40 -4.73
N ALA A 78 5.65 -7.04 -4.51
CA ALA A 78 4.47 -6.41 -3.93
C ALA A 78 4.75 -5.85 -2.51
N ALA A 79 5.51 -6.58 -1.69
CA ALA A 79 5.92 -6.12 -0.36
C ALA A 79 6.85 -4.90 -0.43
N CYS A 80 7.81 -4.85 -1.37
CA CYS A 80 8.66 -3.70 -1.60
C CYS A 80 7.86 -2.46 -2.01
N VAL A 81 6.91 -2.62 -2.94
CA VAL A 81 6.01 -1.54 -3.37
C VAL A 81 5.15 -1.04 -2.20
N HIS A 82 4.64 -1.96 -1.39
CA HIS A 82 3.87 -1.62 -0.20
C HIS A 82 4.71 -0.82 0.81
N TYR A 83 5.93 -1.28 1.08
CA TYR A 83 6.87 -0.60 1.97
C TYR A 83 7.20 0.81 1.47
N TYR A 84 7.46 0.96 0.17
CA TYR A 84 7.69 2.26 -0.44
C TYR A 84 6.49 3.20 -0.26
N GLY A 85 5.26 2.70 -0.47
CA GLY A 85 4.05 3.47 -0.23
C GLY A 85 3.91 3.94 1.23
N LEU A 86 4.26 3.09 2.20
CA LEU A 86 4.27 3.44 3.62
C LEU A 86 5.34 4.48 3.96
N CYS A 87 6.54 4.37 3.39
CA CYS A 87 7.60 5.35 3.57
C CYS A 87 7.20 6.72 3.04
N VAL A 88 6.61 6.78 1.84
CA VAL A 88 6.10 8.04 1.26
C VAL A 88 5.01 8.64 2.15
N LEU A 89 4.08 7.83 2.65
CA LEU A 89 3.04 8.29 3.58
C LEU A 89 3.65 8.81 4.90
N SER A 90 4.62 8.09 5.45
CA SER A 90 5.30 8.47 6.70
C SER A 90 6.08 9.78 6.52
N LEU A 91 6.81 9.95 5.41
CA LEU A 91 7.48 11.20 5.04
C LEU A 91 6.47 12.34 4.90
N HIS A 92 5.34 12.09 4.26
CA HIS A 92 4.29 13.08 4.11
C HIS A 92 3.73 13.52 5.47
N GLN A 93 3.45 12.57 6.37
CA GLN A 93 3.03 12.86 7.74
C GLN A 93 4.07 13.65 8.53
N SER A 94 5.37 13.30 8.41
CA SER A 94 6.46 14.06 9.03
C SER A 94 6.55 15.50 8.50
N SER A 95 6.25 15.73 7.21
CA SER A 95 6.24 17.06 6.62
C SER A 95 5.06 17.94 7.07
N ILE A 96 3.90 17.32 7.36
CA ILE A 96 2.69 18.02 7.79
C ILE A 96 2.76 18.40 9.30
N GLY A 97 3.47 17.61 10.10
CA GLY A 97 3.59 17.82 11.55
C GLY A 97 2.36 17.37 12.35
N ASP A 98 2.43 17.53 13.67
CA ASP A 98 1.46 16.97 14.63
C ASP A 98 0.07 17.64 14.51
N CYS A 99 -0.98 16.83 14.34
CA CYS A 99 -2.38 17.29 14.36
C CYS A 99 -2.74 18.03 15.66
N ARG A 100 -2.03 17.76 16.76
CA ARG A 100 -2.20 18.47 18.03
C ARG A 100 -1.92 19.98 17.93
N LYS A 101 -0.97 20.40 17.09
CA LYS A 101 -0.67 21.83 16.86
C LYS A 101 -1.72 22.55 16.01
N ARG A 102 -2.63 21.81 15.36
CA ARG A 102 -3.70 22.36 14.51
C ARG A 102 -5.00 22.59 15.27
N ILE A 103 -5.22 21.83 16.35
CA ILE A 103 -6.44 21.89 17.18
C ILE A 103 -6.22 22.79 18.41
N ILE A 104 -5.03 22.75 19.01
CA ILE A 104 -4.67 23.58 20.16
C ILE A 104 -3.75 24.69 19.65
N PRO A 105 -4.22 25.94 19.52
CA PRO A 105 -3.33 27.04 19.19
C PRO A 105 -2.19 27.09 20.23
N PRO A 106 -0.94 27.36 19.81
CA PRO A 106 0.17 27.49 20.76
C PRO A 106 -0.22 28.51 21.84
N PHE A 107 0.17 28.28 23.09
CA PHE A 107 -0.17 29.18 24.20
C PHE A 107 0.21 30.65 23.92
N SER A 108 1.25 30.87 23.10
CA SER A 108 1.65 32.20 22.60
C SER A 108 0.57 32.91 21.77
N SER A 109 -0.19 32.19 20.94
CA SER A 109 -1.27 32.81 20.17
C SER A 109 -2.51 33.09 21.03
N VAL A 110 -2.73 32.32 22.10
CA VAL A 110 -3.80 32.59 23.09
C VAL A 110 -3.46 33.80 23.95
N LEU A 111 -2.21 33.92 24.39
CA LEU A 111 -1.71 35.06 25.17
C LEU A 111 -1.83 36.38 24.39
N ASN A 112 -1.43 36.39 23.11
CA ASN A 112 -1.55 37.57 22.27
C ASN A 112 -3.02 38.00 22.09
N SER A 113 -3.96 37.05 21.93
CA SER A 113 -5.40 37.36 21.87
C SER A 113 -6.03 37.77 23.20
N MET A 114 -5.31 37.70 24.33
CA MET A 114 -5.81 38.04 25.67
C MET A 114 -5.28 39.41 26.16
N PHE A 115 -4.29 39.96 25.46
CA PHE A 115 -3.66 41.27 25.76
C PHE A 115 -3.95 42.33 24.69
N ASP A 116 -4.78 42.02 23.70
CA ASP A 116 -5.47 42.97 22.79
C ASP A 116 -6.91 43.19 23.27
#